data_AF-A0A160F524-F1
#
_entry.id   AF-A0A160F524-F1
#
_cell.length_a   1.000
_cell.length_b   1.000
_cell.length_c   1.000
_cell.angle_alpha   90.00
_cell.angle_beta   90.00
_cell.angle_gamma   90.00
#
_symmetry.space_group_name_H-M   'P 1'
#
loop_
_entity.id
_entity.type
_entity.pdbx_description
1 polymer ?
#
loop_
_entity_poly.entity_id
_entity_poly.type
_entity_poly.pdbx_seq_one_letter_code
_entity_poly.pdbx_strand_id
1 'polypeptide(L)'
;MLAEIHGKISSDGSNLSERLEDQLTANVFGTLRYLPFHKGIQPLLSSAVFFSPATQTVFQKGLATQNDEFIGEKVTFWSKRERSEMDVWLELDHLTIGIEVKYHSSLSSDDQLEREALDLLADKKQTPKFLLLLGKEPEVNMMAKRAIEERKLPSGVHFGYMSWQEVFMQLMHMQKDETLNEFERLMLKDLVALLRKKGFERFQGFQHLSYPIVEYGSYFCFHSDEQFFHFDVSRIEKGRYYEFH
;
A
#
# COMPACT_ATOMS: atom_id res chain seq x y z
N MET A 1 -9.18 18.29 2.62
CA MET A 1 -8.59 19.32 1.73
C MET A 1 -8.40 18.81 0.31
N LEU A 2 -7.43 17.94 0.00
CA LEU A 2 -7.12 17.59 -1.40
C LEU A 2 -8.28 16.92 -2.14
N ALA A 3 -8.96 15.94 -1.53
CA ALA A 3 -10.13 15.30 -2.15
C ALA A 3 -11.23 16.31 -2.53
N GLU A 4 -11.46 17.32 -1.70
CA GLU A 4 -12.43 18.38 -1.98
C GLU A 4 -11.96 19.32 -3.09
N ILE A 5 -10.69 19.75 -3.05
CA ILE A 5 -10.07 20.58 -4.10
C ILE A 5 -10.17 19.91 -5.48
N HIS A 6 -10.04 18.59 -5.54
CA HIS A 6 -10.13 17.80 -6.76
C HIS A 6 -11.56 17.36 -7.11
N GLY A 7 -12.60 17.85 -6.41
CA GLY A 7 -14.00 17.51 -6.69
C GLY A 7 -14.35 16.05 -6.37
N LYS A 8 -13.53 15.36 -5.57
CA LYS A 8 -13.81 14.03 -5.06
C LYS A 8 -14.80 14.04 -3.91
N ILE A 9 -15.08 15.17 -3.27
CA ILE A 9 -16.18 15.28 -2.31
C ILE A 9 -17.24 16.21 -2.91
N SER A 10 -18.49 15.75 -2.97
CA SER A 10 -19.61 16.59 -3.42
C SER A 10 -19.82 17.77 -2.47
N SER A 11 -20.26 18.91 -3.03
CA SER A 11 -20.50 20.12 -2.24
C SER A 11 -21.64 19.98 -1.22
N ASP A 12 -22.53 18.99 -1.40
CA ASP A 12 -23.62 18.67 -0.48
C ASP A 12 -23.33 17.45 0.42
N GLY A 13 -22.15 16.83 0.28
CA GLY A 13 -21.72 15.67 1.06
C GLY A 13 -22.48 14.37 0.77
N SER A 14 -23.32 14.33 -0.27
CA SER A 14 -24.18 13.18 -0.60
C SER A 14 -23.40 11.89 -0.92
N ASN A 15 -22.16 12.01 -1.40
CA ASN A 15 -21.30 10.89 -1.79
C ASN A 15 -20.23 10.50 -0.76
N LEU A 16 -20.32 10.98 0.49
CA LEU A 16 -19.27 10.79 1.50
C LEU A 16 -18.96 9.31 1.79
N SER A 17 -19.96 8.44 1.80
CA SER A 17 -19.77 7.01 2.03
C SER A 17 -19.14 6.28 0.85
N GLU A 18 -19.43 6.72 -0.38
CA GLU A 18 -18.95 6.10 -1.62
C GLU A 18 -17.48 6.46 -1.92
N ARG A 19 -16.94 7.52 -1.30
CA ARG A 19 -15.60 8.06 -1.62
C ARG A 19 -14.63 8.08 -0.43
N LEU A 20 -14.81 7.14 0.49
CA LEU A 20 -13.87 6.91 1.60
C LEU A 20 -12.46 6.55 1.09
N GLU A 21 -12.35 5.98 -0.10
CA GLU A 21 -11.10 5.65 -0.79
C GLU A 21 -10.34 6.93 -1.18
N ASP A 22 -10.95 7.78 -2.00
CA ASP A 22 -10.39 9.09 -2.38
C ASP A 22 -9.99 9.92 -1.16
N GLN A 23 -10.85 9.97 -0.13
CA GLN A 23 -10.56 10.72 1.08
C GLN A 23 -9.36 10.12 1.84
N LEU A 24 -9.27 8.80 1.93
CA LEU A 24 -8.15 8.12 2.58
C LEU A 24 -6.85 8.34 1.81
N THR A 25 -6.88 8.25 0.48
CA THR A 25 -5.76 8.57 -0.41
C THR A 25 -5.25 9.99 -0.18
N ALA A 26 -6.15 10.98 -0.19
CA ALA A 26 -5.81 12.37 0.08
C ALA A 26 -5.26 12.57 1.49
N ASN A 27 -5.83 11.92 2.50
CA ASN A 27 -5.36 12.07 3.87
C ASN A 27 -3.94 11.51 4.01
N VAL A 28 -3.67 10.31 3.51
CA VAL A 28 -2.37 9.66 3.67
C VAL A 28 -1.32 10.31 2.77
N PHE A 29 -1.43 10.16 1.45
CA PHE A 29 -0.41 10.65 0.53
C PHE A 29 -0.38 12.19 0.49
N GLY A 30 -1.52 12.84 0.66
CA GLY A 30 -1.59 14.29 0.73
C GLY A 30 -0.96 14.88 1.98
N THR A 31 -0.92 14.15 3.10
CA THR A 31 -0.17 14.59 4.29
C THR A 31 1.32 14.27 4.12
N LEU A 32 1.64 13.06 3.68
CA LEU A 32 3.03 12.61 3.56
C LEU A 32 3.84 13.37 2.50
N ARG A 33 3.19 13.98 1.50
CA ARG A 33 3.87 14.86 0.53
C ARG A 33 4.47 16.12 1.17
N TYR A 34 4.04 16.48 2.39
CA TYR A 34 4.59 17.61 3.14
C TYR A 34 5.78 17.24 4.02
N LEU A 35 6.10 15.95 4.16
CA LEU A 35 7.28 15.47 4.88
C LEU A 35 8.49 15.35 3.95
N PRO A 36 9.72 15.40 4.48
CA PRO A 36 10.89 14.94 3.75
C PRO A 36 10.66 13.53 3.20
N PHE A 37 11.05 13.27 1.95
CA PHE A 37 10.78 12.04 1.23
C PHE A 37 11.15 10.79 2.04
N HIS A 38 12.36 10.81 2.64
CA HIS A 38 12.90 9.74 3.47
C HIS A 38 12.18 9.54 4.81
N LYS A 39 11.47 10.56 5.31
CA LYS A 39 10.64 10.51 6.53
C LYS A 39 9.16 10.33 6.24
N GLY A 40 8.76 10.32 4.97
CA GLY A 40 7.38 10.36 4.52
C GLY A 40 7.05 9.21 3.58
N ILE A 41 7.00 9.49 2.29
CA ILE A 41 6.54 8.54 1.28
C ILE A 41 7.52 7.38 1.05
N GLN A 42 8.84 7.60 1.18
CA GLN A 42 9.83 6.58 0.85
C GLN A 42 9.70 5.29 1.70
N PRO A 43 9.60 5.34 3.05
CA PRO A 43 9.40 4.13 3.85
C PRO A 43 8.16 3.32 3.44
N LEU A 44 7.07 4.01 3.07
CA LEU A 44 5.84 3.36 2.61
C LEU A 44 6.11 2.62 1.30
N LEU A 45 6.64 3.31 0.29
CA LEU A 45 6.94 2.69 -1.01
C LEU A 45 7.92 1.53 -0.86
N SER A 46 8.93 1.66 -0.01
CA SER A 46 9.91 0.59 0.24
C SER A 46 9.28 -0.71 0.76
N SER A 47 8.06 -0.69 1.28
CA SER A 47 7.31 -1.88 1.71
C SER A 47 6.53 -2.58 0.57
N ALA A 48 6.53 -2.02 -0.63
CA ALA A 48 5.89 -2.63 -1.80
C ALA A 48 6.43 -4.02 -2.11
N VAL A 49 5.51 -4.93 -2.41
CA VAL A 49 5.78 -6.33 -2.76
C VAL A 49 5.69 -6.50 -4.27
N PHE A 50 6.76 -7.04 -4.84
CA PHE A 50 6.85 -7.40 -6.25
C PHE A 50 7.03 -8.91 -6.42
N PHE A 51 6.48 -9.46 -7.50
CA PHE A 51 6.57 -10.90 -7.82
C PHE A 51 7.93 -11.29 -8.42
N SER A 52 8.85 -10.33 -8.58
CA SER A 52 10.19 -10.53 -9.15
C SER A 52 11.25 -9.85 -8.27
N PRO A 53 12.26 -10.59 -7.78
CA PRO A 53 13.36 -10.01 -7.00
C PRO A 53 14.16 -8.94 -7.78
N ALA A 54 14.29 -9.13 -9.10
CA ALA A 54 14.94 -8.14 -9.96
C ALA A 54 14.15 -6.82 -10.00
N THR A 55 12.82 -6.91 -10.10
CA THR A 55 11.93 -5.75 -10.04
C THR A 55 12.02 -5.04 -8.69
N GLN A 56 11.99 -5.79 -7.58
CA GLN A 56 12.21 -5.24 -6.24
C GLN A 56 13.52 -4.45 -6.16
N THR A 57 14.60 -4.99 -6.71
CA THR A 57 15.93 -4.37 -6.67
C THR A 57 15.98 -3.06 -7.45
N VAL A 58 15.40 -3.03 -8.66
CA VAL A 58 15.30 -1.81 -9.48
C VAL A 58 14.50 -0.74 -8.75
N PHE A 59 13.38 -1.13 -8.15
CA PHE A 59 12.51 -0.22 -7.41
C PHE A 59 13.22 0.41 -6.20
N GLN A 60 13.80 -0.42 -5.32
CA GLN A 60 14.49 0.06 -4.12
C GLN A 60 15.69 0.95 -4.47
N LYS A 61 16.46 0.59 -5.50
CA LYS A 61 17.57 1.43 -5.98
C LYS A 61 17.06 2.78 -6.47
N GLY A 62 15.99 2.80 -7.27
CA GLY A 62 15.40 4.03 -7.78
C GLY A 62 14.90 4.97 -6.68
N LEU A 63 14.26 4.42 -5.64
CA LEU A 63 13.85 5.18 -4.46
C LEU A 63 15.06 5.74 -3.70
N ALA A 64 16.08 4.93 -3.45
CA ALA A 64 17.28 5.34 -2.71
C ALA A 64 18.11 6.41 -3.43
N THR A 65 18.01 6.50 -4.77
CA THR A 65 18.70 7.52 -5.57
C THR A 65 17.93 8.83 -5.72
N GLN A 66 16.74 8.97 -5.12
CA GLN A 66 15.99 10.22 -5.13
C GLN A 66 16.71 11.26 -4.25
N ASN A 67 17.20 12.33 -4.86
CA ASN A 67 17.99 13.35 -4.15
C ASN A 67 17.13 14.41 -3.47
N ASP A 68 15.99 14.76 -4.08
CA ASP A 68 15.12 15.80 -3.53
C ASP A 68 14.56 15.39 -2.17
N GLU A 69 14.87 16.20 -1.15
CA GLU A 69 14.33 16.04 0.18
C GLU A 69 12.82 16.27 0.18
N PHE A 70 12.31 17.21 -0.62
CA PHE A 70 10.89 17.51 -0.71
C PHE A 70 10.34 17.16 -2.10
N ILE A 71 9.48 16.14 -2.17
CA ILE A 71 8.88 15.66 -3.43
C ILE A 71 7.44 16.12 -3.62
N GLY A 72 6.96 17.09 -2.84
CA GLY A 72 5.55 17.50 -2.83
C GLY A 72 4.98 17.75 -4.23
N GLU A 73 5.68 18.52 -5.06
CA GLU A 73 5.29 18.84 -6.44
C GLU A 73 5.41 17.66 -7.42
N LYS A 74 6.13 16.60 -7.04
CA LYS A 74 6.25 15.37 -7.84
C LYS A 74 5.11 14.39 -7.56
N VAL A 75 4.23 14.68 -6.59
CA VAL A 75 3.05 13.87 -6.24
C VAL A 75 1.80 14.55 -6.77
N THR A 76 1.15 13.91 -7.73
CA THR A 76 -0.12 14.37 -8.32
C THR A 76 -1.24 13.38 -8.01
N PHE A 77 -2.46 13.89 -7.90
CA PHE A 77 -3.63 13.12 -7.48
C PHE A 77 -4.71 13.13 -8.57
N TRP A 78 -5.34 11.98 -8.77
CA TRP A 78 -6.45 11.79 -9.73
C TRP A 78 -6.10 12.34 -11.11
N SER A 79 -4.91 11.97 -11.57
CA SER A 79 -4.37 12.43 -12.84
C SER A 79 -5.13 11.72 -13.96
N LYS A 80 -6.11 12.43 -14.56
CA LYS A 80 -6.84 11.97 -15.74
C LYS A 80 -5.89 11.82 -16.92
N ARG A 81 -5.83 10.61 -17.46
CA ARG A 81 -5.08 10.24 -18.66
C ARG A 81 -6.06 9.79 -19.75
N GLU A 82 -5.53 9.23 -20.83
CA GLU A 82 -6.34 8.84 -22.00
C GLU A 82 -7.33 7.71 -21.66
N ARG A 83 -6.93 6.73 -20.84
CA ARG A 83 -7.71 5.51 -20.57
C ARG A 83 -8.17 5.39 -19.12
N SER A 84 -7.53 6.11 -18.20
CA SER A 84 -7.72 5.93 -16.77
C SER A 84 -7.57 7.26 -16.00
N GLU A 85 -7.95 7.24 -14.73
CA GLU A 85 -7.64 8.28 -13.76
C GLU A 85 -6.85 7.61 -12.64
N MET A 86 -5.55 7.91 -12.55
CA MET A 86 -4.68 7.31 -11.53
C MET A 86 -4.84 8.05 -10.21
N ASP A 87 -5.08 7.33 -9.11
CA ASP A 87 -5.28 7.93 -7.78
C ASP A 87 -4.07 8.74 -7.30
N VAL A 88 -2.87 8.16 -7.38
CA VAL A 88 -1.61 8.84 -7.06
C VAL A 88 -0.58 8.58 -8.14
N TRP A 89 0.10 9.63 -8.58
CA TRP A 89 1.16 9.55 -9.56
C TRP A 89 2.40 10.30 -9.08
N LEU A 90 3.53 9.59 -9.04
CA LEU A 90 4.83 10.09 -8.60
C LEU A 90 5.84 10.10 -9.74
N GLU A 91 6.41 11.28 -10.02
CA GLU A 91 7.45 11.47 -11.05
C GLU A 91 8.82 11.71 -10.42
N LEU A 92 9.40 10.68 -9.82
CA LEU A 92 10.73 10.71 -9.21
C LEU A 92 11.83 10.73 -10.28
N ASP A 93 13.06 11.09 -9.90
CA ASP A 93 14.17 11.30 -10.84
C ASP A 93 14.50 10.05 -11.66
N HIS A 94 14.37 8.89 -11.03
CA HIS A 94 14.72 7.60 -11.59
C HIS A 94 13.55 6.62 -11.72
N LEU A 95 12.33 7.02 -11.34
CA LEU A 95 11.15 6.17 -11.35
C LEU A 95 9.90 6.98 -11.73
N THR A 96 8.97 6.36 -12.45
CA THR A 96 7.58 6.81 -12.51
C THR A 96 6.70 5.77 -11.83
N ILE A 97 5.88 6.21 -10.87
CA ILE A 97 5.06 5.31 -10.06
C ILE A 97 3.61 5.77 -10.15
N GLY A 98 2.74 4.91 -10.67
CA GLY A 98 1.30 5.03 -10.49
C GLY A 98 0.86 4.16 -9.32
N ILE A 99 -0.02 4.67 -8.47
CA ILE A 99 -0.65 3.92 -7.39
C ILE A 99 -2.15 4.00 -7.62
N GLU A 100 -2.76 2.82 -7.75
CA GLU A 100 -4.20 2.63 -7.76
C GLU A 100 -4.63 2.16 -6.37
N VAL A 101 -5.59 2.83 -5.76
CA VAL A 101 -6.00 2.59 -4.38
C VAL A 101 -7.34 1.86 -4.35
N LYS A 102 -7.47 0.87 -3.46
CA LYS A 102 -8.70 0.12 -3.20
C LYS A 102 -8.95 0.00 -1.71
N TYR A 103 -10.13 0.39 -1.23
CA TYR A 103 -10.48 0.26 0.20
C TYR A 103 -11.70 -0.62 0.45
N HIS A 104 -12.84 -0.29 -0.16
CA HIS A 104 -14.07 -1.08 -0.06
C HIS A 104 -14.58 -1.54 -1.43
N SER A 105 -13.87 -1.16 -2.49
CA SER A 105 -14.21 -1.45 -3.87
C SER A 105 -13.38 -2.61 -4.40
N SER A 106 -13.98 -3.43 -5.25
CA SER A 106 -13.23 -4.26 -6.20
C SER A 106 -12.68 -3.37 -7.33
N LEU A 107 -11.90 -3.94 -8.25
CA LEU A 107 -11.60 -3.25 -9.51
C LEU A 107 -12.91 -2.81 -10.18
N SER A 108 -12.90 -1.61 -10.76
CA SER A 108 -14.08 -1.02 -11.40
C SER A 108 -14.43 -1.73 -12.72
N SER A 109 -13.47 -2.45 -13.30
CA SER A 109 -13.63 -3.31 -14.48
C SER A 109 -12.50 -4.34 -14.56
N ASP A 110 -12.69 -5.40 -15.34
CA ASP A 110 -11.74 -6.52 -15.50
C ASP A 110 -10.40 -6.12 -16.15
N ASP A 111 -10.34 -4.94 -16.77
CA ASP A 111 -9.21 -4.37 -17.51
C ASP A 111 -8.68 -3.06 -16.89
N GLN A 112 -9.14 -2.70 -15.69
CA GLN A 112 -8.77 -1.41 -15.07
C GLN A 112 -7.24 -1.24 -14.96
N LEU A 113 -6.55 -2.22 -14.38
CA LEU A 113 -5.10 -2.19 -14.20
C LEU A 113 -4.33 -2.16 -15.53
N GLU A 114 -4.91 -2.76 -16.58
CA GLU A 114 -4.31 -2.73 -17.92
C GLU A 114 -4.36 -1.30 -18.49
N ARG A 115 -5.49 -0.59 -18.36
CA ARG A 115 -5.62 0.80 -18.80
C ARG A 115 -4.64 1.72 -18.08
N GLU A 116 -4.51 1.57 -16.77
CA GLU A 116 -3.57 2.32 -15.94
C GLU A 116 -2.11 2.05 -16.33
N ALA A 117 -1.76 0.78 -16.58
CA ALA A 117 -0.43 0.41 -17.05
C ALA A 117 -0.12 0.99 -18.44
N LEU A 118 -1.10 0.99 -19.36
CA LEU A 118 -0.93 1.60 -20.68
C LEU A 118 -0.72 3.11 -20.59
N ASP A 119 -1.45 3.79 -19.70
CA ASP A 119 -1.25 5.23 -19.48
C ASP A 119 0.10 5.54 -18.81
N LEU A 120 0.61 4.65 -17.94
CA LEU A 120 1.98 4.71 -17.41
C LEU A 120 3.06 4.56 -18.51
N LEU A 121 2.84 3.68 -19.48
CA LEU A 121 3.75 3.51 -20.63
C LEU A 121 3.72 4.70 -21.59
N ALA A 122 2.58 5.37 -21.72
CA ALA A 122 2.43 6.55 -22.55
C ALA A 122 3.15 7.79 -21.98
N ASP A 123 3.57 7.74 -20.71
CA ASP A 123 4.34 8.81 -20.10
C ASP A 123 5.71 8.97 -20.76
N LYS A 124 6.04 10.22 -21.13
CA LYS A 124 7.22 10.54 -21.94
C LYS A 124 8.54 10.40 -21.19
N LYS A 125 8.51 10.32 -19.86
CA LYS A 125 9.73 10.25 -19.04
C LYS A 125 10.37 8.87 -19.23
N GLN A 126 11.63 8.84 -19.67
CA GLN A 126 12.38 7.60 -19.91
C GLN A 126 12.94 7.01 -18.61
N THR A 127 12.04 6.67 -17.69
CA THR A 127 12.34 5.98 -16.42
C THR A 127 11.53 4.69 -16.34
N PRO A 128 12.00 3.68 -15.60
CA PRO A 128 11.21 2.50 -15.25
C PRO A 128 9.81 2.89 -14.73
N LYS A 129 8.79 2.18 -15.23
CA LYS A 129 7.37 2.41 -14.89
C LYS A 129 6.90 1.37 -13.89
N PHE A 130 6.31 1.83 -12.80
CA PHE A 130 5.79 1.00 -11.73
C PHE A 130 4.31 1.28 -11.52
N LEU A 131 3.50 0.23 -11.55
CA LEU A 131 2.10 0.26 -11.13
C LEU A 131 2.00 -0.46 -9.79
N LEU A 132 1.51 0.24 -8.77
CA LEU A 132 1.27 -0.31 -7.45
C LEU A 132 -0.23 -0.36 -7.16
N LEU A 133 -0.73 -1.54 -6.79
CA LEU A 133 -2.06 -1.67 -6.22
C LEU A 133 -1.96 -1.53 -4.70
N LEU A 134 -2.62 -0.54 -4.11
CA LEU A 134 -2.74 -0.38 -2.66
C LEU A 134 -4.13 -0.80 -2.22
N GLY A 135 -4.24 -1.75 -1.30
CA GLY A 135 -5.56 -2.06 -0.74
C GLY A 135 -5.59 -2.76 0.60
N LYS A 136 -6.76 -3.29 0.98
CA LYS A 136 -6.91 -3.97 2.28
C LYS A 136 -6.49 -5.43 2.17
N GLU A 137 -5.83 -5.96 3.20
CA GLU A 137 -5.64 -7.40 3.34
C GLU A 137 -6.88 -8.14 3.90
N PRO A 138 -7.12 -9.39 3.44
CA PRO A 138 -6.29 -10.15 2.48
C PRO A 138 -6.59 -9.85 0.99
N GLU A 139 -7.59 -9.03 0.70
CA GLU A 139 -8.17 -8.85 -0.64
C GLU A 139 -7.14 -8.36 -1.68
N VAL A 140 -6.29 -7.40 -1.31
CA VAL A 140 -5.28 -6.84 -2.22
C VAL A 140 -4.28 -7.87 -2.72
N ASN A 141 -3.90 -8.84 -1.87
CA ASN A 141 -2.97 -9.91 -2.25
C ASN A 141 -3.62 -10.81 -3.30
N MET A 142 -4.87 -11.23 -3.06
CA MET A 142 -5.63 -12.04 -4.02
C MET A 142 -5.81 -11.32 -5.36
N MET A 143 -6.12 -10.02 -5.33
CA MET A 143 -6.25 -9.20 -6.53
C MET A 143 -4.93 -9.10 -7.31
N ALA A 144 -3.81 -8.85 -6.61
CA ALA A 144 -2.50 -8.75 -7.23
C ALA A 144 -2.05 -10.08 -7.86
N LYS A 145 -2.27 -11.20 -7.17
CA LYS A 145 -1.96 -12.54 -7.67
C LYS A 145 -2.75 -12.85 -8.95
N ARG A 146 -4.06 -12.61 -8.92
CA ARG A 146 -4.94 -12.78 -10.08
C ARG A 146 -4.50 -11.93 -11.27
N ALA A 147 -4.15 -10.67 -11.05
CA ALA A 147 -3.69 -9.77 -12.11
C ALA A 147 -2.43 -10.30 -12.84
N ILE A 148 -1.51 -10.91 -12.10
CA ILE A 148 -0.31 -11.54 -12.67
C ILE A 148 -0.63 -12.84 -13.39
N GLU A 149 -1.48 -13.70 -12.81
CA GLU A 149 -1.88 -14.98 -13.41
C GLU A 149 -2.63 -14.81 -14.73
N GLU A 150 -3.49 -13.80 -14.82
CA GLU A 150 -4.23 -13.47 -16.04
C GLU A 150 -3.34 -12.83 -17.13
N ARG A 151 -2.12 -12.39 -16.80
CA ARG A 151 -1.11 -11.82 -17.73
C ARG A 151 -1.64 -10.68 -18.61
N LYS A 152 -2.57 -9.87 -18.08
CA LYS A 152 -3.18 -8.74 -18.81
C LYS A 152 -2.33 -7.47 -18.84
N LEU A 153 -1.28 -7.40 -18.01
CA LEU A 153 -0.47 -6.19 -17.92
C LEU A 153 0.53 -6.08 -19.09
N PRO A 154 0.64 -4.91 -19.73
CA PRO A 154 1.54 -4.72 -20.86
C PRO A 154 3.01 -4.86 -20.44
N SER A 155 3.85 -5.32 -21.38
CA SER A 155 5.29 -5.38 -21.16
C SER A 155 5.88 -3.98 -20.96
N GLY A 156 6.87 -3.86 -20.07
CA GLY A 156 7.52 -2.59 -19.75
C GLY A 156 6.99 -1.87 -18.51
N VAL A 157 5.88 -2.35 -17.92
CA VAL A 157 5.42 -1.91 -16.58
C VAL A 157 5.74 -2.99 -15.56
N HIS A 158 6.35 -2.58 -14.46
CA HIS A 158 6.55 -3.40 -13.28
C HIS A 158 5.33 -3.30 -12.36
N PHE A 159 4.74 -4.43 -12.00
CA PHE A 159 3.56 -4.46 -11.14
C PHE A 159 3.89 -4.99 -9.75
N GLY A 160 3.43 -4.27 -8.73
CA GLY A 160 3.52 -4.65 -7.33
C GLY A 160 2.28 -4.24 -6.56
N TYR A 161 2.26 -4.56 -5.27
CA TYR A 161 1.16 -4.17 -4.40
C TYR A 161 1.66 -3.78 -3.00
N MET A 162 0.80 -3.07 -2.27
CA MET A 162 0.94 -2.73 -0.86
C MET A 162 -0.39 -2.91 -0.16
N SER A 163 -0.36 -3.04 1.17
CA SER A 163 -1.59 -3.05 1.96
C SER A 163 -1.70 -1.85 2.89
N TRP A 164 -2.93 -1.44 3.20
CA TRP A 164 -3.20 -0.42 4.21
C TRP A 164 -2.69 -0.81 5.59
N GLN A 165 -2.70 -2.10 5.89
CA GLN A 165 -2.12 -2.67 7.11
C GLN A 165 -0.60 -2.48 7.14
N GLU A 166 0.09 -2.69 6.03
CA GLU A 166 1.53 -2.43 5.93
C GLU A 166 1.85 -0.93 6.01
N VAL A 167 1.07 -0.09 5.32
CA VAL A 167 1.17 1.38 5.43
C VAL A 167 1.04 1.83 6.89
N PHE A 168 0.06 1.30 7.63
CA PHE A 168 -0.10 1.59 9.05
C PHE A 168 1.12 1.19 9.88
N MET A 169 1.69 0.00 9.63
CA MET A 169 2.89 -0.47 10.31
C MET A 169 4.10 0.44 10.04
N GLN A 170 4.31 0.84 8.78
CA GLN A 170 5.39 1.74 8.42
C GLN A 170 5.24 3.10 9.12
N LEU A 171 4.03 3.67 9.16
CA LEU A 171 3.78 4.92 9.88
C LEU A 171 4.05 4.80 11.38
N MET A 172 3.66 3.70 12.02
CA MET A 172 3.97 3.41 13.42
C MET A 172 5.48 3.32 13.68
N HIS A 173 6.26 2.78 12.73
CA HIS A 173 7.72 2.74 12.82
C HIS A 173 8.33 4.13 12.65
N MET A 174 7.86 4.88 11.65
CA MET A 174 8.34 6.24 11.37
C MET A 174 8.16 7.16 12.59
N GLN A 175 7.08 7.03 13.35
CA GLN A 175 6.87 7.82 14.58
C GLN A 175 7.98 7.69 15.64
N LYS A 176 8.74 6.59 15.60
CA LYS A 176 9.85 6.33 16.53
C LYS A 176 11.14 7.05 16.14
N ASP A 177 11.18 7.69 14.97
CA ASP A 177 12.33 8.48 14.54
C ASP A 177 12.50 9.72 15.43
N GLU A 178 13.65 9.77 16.11
CA GLU A 178 14.02 10.85 17.03
C GLU A 178 14.36 12.15 16.28
N THR A 179 14.65 12.07 14.98
CA THR A 179 14.97 13.22 14.13
C THR A 179 13.73 13.98 13.64
N LEU A 180 12.52 13.49 13.95
CA LEU A 180 11.27 14.18 13.59
C LEU A 180 11.09 15.48 14.39
N ASN A 181 10.84 16.57 13.67
CA ASN A 181 10.42 17.82 14.28
C ASN A 181 8.96 17.73 14.80
N GLU A 182 8.52 18.77 15.52
CA GLU A 182 7.19 18.77 16.15
C GLU A 182 6.02 18.65 15.15
N PHE A 183 6.14 19.25 13.97
CA PHE A 183 5.11 19.23 12.94
C PHE A 183 5.08 17.87 12.23
N GLU A 184 6.24 17.32 11.89
CA GLU A 184 6.38 15.98 11.31
C GLU A 184 5.77 14.92 12.24
N ARG A 185 6.06 15.02 13.54
CA ARG A 185 5.54 14.13 14.57
C ARG A 185 4.02 14.25 14.70
N LEU A 186 3.47 15.46 14.67
CA LEU A 186 2.03 15.70 14.74
C LEU A 186 1.32 15.09 13.52
N MET A 187 1.83 15.33 12.32
CA MET A 187 1.28 14.76 11.09
C MET A 187 1.24 13.23 11.13
N LEU A 188 2.36 12.59 11.48
CA LEU A 188 2.41 11.12 11.60
C LEU A 188 1.48 10.58 12.69
N LYS A 189 1.35 11.30 13.82
CA LYS A 189 0.41 10.95 14.89
C LYS A 189 -1.04 10.95 14.45
N ASP A 190 -1.45 11.97 13.70
CA ASP A 190 -2.81 12.07 13.22
C ASP A 190 -3.11 11.01 12.14
N LEU A 191 -2.15 10.72 11.26
CA LEU A 191 -2.28 9.63 10.29
C LEU A 191 -2.41 8.26 10.97
N VAL A 192 -1.58 7.97 11.96
CA VAL A 192 -1.67 6.73 12.75
C VAL A 192 -3.02 6.63 13.45
N ALA A 193 -3.50 7.71 14.09
CA ALA A 193 -4.81 7.73 14.73
C ALA A 193 -5.95 7.48 13.74
N LEU A 194 -5.88 8.08 12.54
CA LEU A 194 -6.83 7.87 11.46
C LEU A 194 -6.87 6.40 11.00
N LEU A 195 -5.71 5.82 10.70
CA LEU A 195 -5.64 4.44 10.19
C LEU A 195 -6.02 3.41 11.25
N ARG A 196 -5.68 3.65 12.53
CA ARG A 196 -6.20 2.87 13.67
C ARG A 196 -7.72 2.93 13.73
N LYS A 197 -8.32 4.12 13.62
CA LYS A 197 -9.78 4.29 13.60
C LYS A 197 -10.45 3.58 12.41
N LYS A 198 -9.74 3.44 11.29
CA LYS A 198 -10.18 2.69 10.10
C LYS A 198 -10.03 1.17 10.24
N GLY A 199 -9.39 0.69 11.31
CA GLY A 199 -9.25 -0.73 11.62
C GLY A 199 -8.12 -1.44 10.87
N PHE A 200 -7.05 -0.72 10.50
CA PHE A 200 -5.89 -1.31 9.82
C PHE A 200 -4.82 -1.90 10.75
N GLU A 201 -5.07 -1.93 12.07
CA GLU A 201 -4.18 -2.62 12.99
C GLU A 201 -4.17 -4.13 12.72
N ARG A 202 -2.98 -4.67 12.44
CA ARG A 202 -2.77 -6.12 12.46
C ARG A 202 -2.59 -6.59 13.89
N PHE A 203 -3.00 -7.83 14.13
CA PHE A 203 -2.56 -8.57 15.30
C PHE A 203 -1.02 -8.67 15.30
N GLN A 204 -0.38 -8.16 16.35
CA GLN A 204 1.09 -8.12 16.51
C GLN A 204 1.64 -9.27 17.36
N GLY A 205 0.83 -10.29 17.64
CA GLY A 205 1.19 -11.39 18.52
C GLY A 205 0.66 -11.22 19.94
N PHE A 206 1.06 -12.15 20.80
CA PHE A 206 0.57 -12.29 22.17
C PHE A 206 1.48 -11.61 23.21
N GLN A 207 2.43 -10.79 22.77
CA GLN A 207 3.50 -10.22 23.60
C GLN A 207 2.99 -9.35 24.76
N HIS A 208 1.72 -8.93 24.72
CA HIS A 208 1.07 -8.12 25.75
C HIS A 208 0.02 -8.87 26.59
N LEU A 209 -0.17 -10.18 26.36
CA LEU A 209 -1.03 -10.99 27.22
C LEU A 209 -0.28 -11.33 28.51
N SER A 210 -0.69 -10.70 29.61
CA SER A 210 -0.31 -11.15 30.94
C SER A 210 -1.11 -12.41 31.27
N TYR A 211 -0.44 -13.56 31.30
CA TYR A 211 -1.05 -14.88 31.58
C TYR A 211 -2.13 -15.29 30.55
N PRO A 212 -1.76 -15.61 29.29
CA PRO A 212 -2.74 -16.14 28.35
C PRO A 212 -3.36 -17.43 28.91
N ILE A 213 -4.68 -17.42 29.10
CA ILE A 213 -5.42 -18.65 29.40
C ILE A 213 -5.48 -19.44 28.10
N VAL A 214 -4.55 -20.38 27.95
CA VAL A 214 -4.54 -21.32 26.83
C VAL A 214 -5.45 -22.48 27.21
N GLU A 215 -6.64 -22.51 26.64
CA GLU A 215 -7.53 -23.66 26.79
C GLU A 215 -6.99 -24.82 25.93
N TYR A 216 -6.40 -25.83 26.59
CA TYR A 216 -5.66 -26.92 25.93
C TYR A 216 -6.51 -27.75 24.94
N GLY A 217 -7.84 -27.71 25.07
CA GLY A 217 -8.77 -28.37 24.14
C GLY A 217 -9.19 -27.52 22.94
N SER A 218 -8.89 -26.23 22.96
CA SER A 218 -9.32 -25.27 21.94
C SER A 218 -8.23 -25.15 20.88
N TYR A 219 -8.56 -25.59 19.66
CA TYR A 219 -7.67 -25.48 18.50
C TYR A 219 -8.21 -24.45 17.52
N PHE A 220 -7.30 -23.68 16.91
CA PHE A 220 -7.66 -22.86 15.75
C PHE A 220 -7.65 -23.76 14.52
N CYS A 221 -8.77 -23.85 13.82
CA CYS A 221 -8.86 -24.51 12.53
C CYS A 221 -8.89 -23.44 11.44
N PHE A 222 -7.84 -23.41 10.62
CA PHE A 222 -7.78 -22.56 9.45
C PHE A 222 -8.25 -23.36 8.25
N HIS A 223 -9.35 -22.94 7.63
CA HIS A 223 -9.76 -23.42 6.33
C HIS A 223 -9.24 -22.44 5.29
N SER A 224 -8.38 -22.92 4.40
CA SER A 224 -7.85 -22.14 3.29
C SER A 224 -7.78 -23.00 2.05
N ASP A 225 -8.23 -22.46 0.92
CA ASP A 225 -8.13 -23.09 -0.39
C ASP A 225 -6.72 -22.95 -1.00
N GLU A 226 -5.86 -22.12 -0.40
CA GLU A 226 -4.44 -21.98 -0.77
C GLU A 226 -3.51 -22.10 0.44
N GLN A 227 -2.29 -22.59 0.24
CA GLN A 227 -1.27 -22.63 1.29
C GLN A 227 -0.77 -21.21 1.59
N PHE A 228 -1.43 -20.51 2.52
CA PHE A 228 -1.05 -19.16 2.97
C PHE A 228 0.19 -19.13 3.87
N PHE A 229 0.61 -20.28 4.39
CA PHE A 229 1.77 -20.42 5.26
C PHE A 229 2.78 -21.36 4.60
N HIS A 230 4.01 -20.88 4.40
CA HIS A 230 5.14 -21.78 4.17
C HIS A 230 5.51 -22.40 5.51
N PHE A 231 4.88 -23.52 5.81
CA PHE A 231 5.32 -24.40 6.88
C PHE A 231 6.59 -25.11 6.40
N ASP A 232 7.71 -24.85 7.05
CA ASP A 232 8.98 -25.57 6.81
C ASP A 232 8.95 -27.00 7.40
N VAL A 233 7.74 -27.51 7.64
CA VAL A 233 7.46 -28.88 8.05
C VAL A 233 6.68 -29.54 6.94
N SER A 234 7.33 -30.51 6.29
CA SER A 234 6.79 -31.30 5.18
C SER A 234 5.53 -32.10 5.55
N ARG A 235 5.21 -32.20 6.85
CA ARG A 235 4.02 -32.86 7.37
C ARG A 235 3.66 -32.35 8.77
N ILE A 236 2.46 -31.78 8.93
CA ILE A 236 1.90 -31.44 10.24
C ILE A 236 1.19 -32.70 10.80
N GLU A 237 1.67 -33.21 11.93
CA GLU A 237 1.07 -34.35 12.62
C GLU A 237 0.09 -33.88 13.68
N LYS A 238 -1.15 -34.38 13.59
CA LYS A 238 -2.21 -34.06 14.55
C LYS A 238 -1.80 -34.48 15.97
N GLY A 239 -1.86 -33.53 16.91
CA GLY A 239 -1.57 -33.77 18.33
C GLY A 239 -0.12 -33.54 18.76
N ARG A 240 0.74 -33.03 17.86
CA ARG A 240 2.11 -32.63 18.20
C ARG A 240 2.24 -31.13 18.41
N TYR A 241 3.19 -30.77 19.28
CA TYR A 241 3.61 -29.40 19.54
C TYR A 241 4.73 -29.03 18.57
N TYR A 242 4.66 -27.83 18.00
CA TYR A 242 5.66 -27.26 17.10
C TYR A 242 6.01 -25.87 17.63
N GLU A 243 7.31 -25.64 17.85
CA GLU A 243 7.86 -24.37 18.29
C GLU A 243 8.67 -23.76 17.14
N PHE A 244 8.48 -22.48 16.90
CA PHE A 244 9.13 -21.74 15.83
C PHE A 244 9.96 -20.63 16.46
N HIS A 245 11.24 -20.54 16.08
CA HIS A 245 12.17 -19.50 16.52
C HIS A 245 12.28 -18.41 15.47
#